data_AF-A0A1G5E2D7-F1
#
_entry.id   AF-A0A1G5E2D7-F1
#
_cell.length_a   1.000
_cell.length_b   1.000
_cell.length_c   1.000
_cell.angle_alpha   90.00
_cell.angle_beta   90.00
_cell.angle_gamma   90.00
#
_symmetry.space_group_name_H-M   'P 1'
#
loop_
_entity.id
_entity.type
_entity.pdbx_description
1 polymer ?
#
loop_
_entity_poly.entity_id
_entity_poly.type
_entity_poly.pdbx_seq_one_letter_code
_entity_poly.pdbx_strand_id
1 'polypeptide(L)' 'YHKHKSVAISAQLPVKNWVSIFKDQTIADAVLDRIVRNAYRFDLKGPSRRPTIEHMPADAGDDNKTASE' A
#
# COMPACT_ATOMS: atom_id res chain seq x y z
N TYR A 1 17.08 -15.06 -23.07
CA TYR A 1 16.26 -13.87 -23.33
C TYR A 1 14.97 -13.98 -22.51
N HIS A 2 15.01 -13.59 -21.23
CA HIS A 2 13.87 -13.73 -20.31
C HIS A 2 13.25 -12.36 -20.06
N LYS A 3 12.17 -12.02 -20.79
CA LYS A 3 11.50 -10.71 -20.73
C LYS A 3 10.30 -10.67 -19.78
N HIS A 4 10.18 -11.62 -18.86
CA HIS A 4 9.12 -11.58 -17.85
C HIS A 4 9.65 -10.86 -16.61
N LYS A 5 9.27 -9.58 -16.47
CA LYS A 5 9.50 -8.82 -15.25
C LYS A 5 8.25 -8.87 -14.38
N SER A 6 8.44 -9.18 -13.10
CA SER A 6 7.37 -9.11 -12.11
C SER A 6 7.06 -7.65 -11.77
N VAL A 7 5.78 -7.32 -11.64
CA VAL A 7 5.29 -5.98 -11.29
C VAL A 7 4.34 -6.12 -10.11
N ALA A 8 4.59 -5.36 -9.05
CA ALA A 8 3.69 -5.23 -7.89
C ALA A 8 3.18 -3.79 -7.84
N ILE A 9 1.87 -3.62 -7.66
CA ILE A 9 1.21 -2.32 -7.61
C ILE A 9 0.35 -2.27 -6.35
N SER A 10 0.54 -1.23 -5.55
CA SER A 10 -0.30 -0.91 -4.40
C SER A 10 -1.11 0.34 -4.69
N ALA A 11 -2.42 0.29 -4.49
CA ALA A 11 -3.29 1.44 -4.56
C ALA A 11 -4.22 1.49 -3.35
N GLN A 12 -4.66 2.70 -3.00
CA GLN A 12 -5.63 2.94 -1.93
C GLN A 12 -7.07 2.71 -2.40
N LEU A 13 -7.29 2.72 -3.71
CA LEU A 13 -8.61 2.52 -4.31
C LEU A 13 -8.72 1.09 -4.85
N PRO A 14 -9.89 0.45 -4.70
CA PRO A 14 -10.14 -0.86 -5.30
C PRO A 14 -10.02 -0.78 -6.83
N VAL A 15 -9.55 -1.85 -7.46
CA VAL A 15 -9.26 -1.91 -8.91
C VAL A 15 -10.47 -1.51 -9.78
N LYS A 16 -11.70 -1.78 -9.31
CA LYS A 16 -12.95 -1.38 -10.00
C LYS A 16 -13.04 0.12 -10.23
N ASN A 17 -12.48 0.93 -9.32
CA ASN A 17 -12.55 2.38 -9.37
C ASN A 17 -11.37 2.99 -10.15
N TRP A 18 -10.45 2.18 -10.67
CA TRP A 18 -9.28 2.71 -11.38
C TRP A 18 -9.67 3.30 -12.74
N VAL A 19 -10.63 2.71 -13.44
CA VAL A 19 -11.12 3.19 -14.75
C VAL A 19 -11.54 4.66 -14.68
N SER A 20 -12.25 5.04 -13.62
CA SER A 20 -12.78 6.41 -13.45
C SER A 20 -11.72 7.47 -13.14
N ILE A 21 -10.49 7.08 -12.81
CA ILE A 21 -9.39 8.02 -12.53
C ILE A 21 -8.77 8.52 -13.84
N PHE A 22 -8.86 7.72 -14.90
CA PHE A 22 -8.32 8.10 -16.21
C PHE A 22 -9.22 9.12 -16.89
N LYS A 23 -8.59 10.10 -17.54
CA LYS A 23 -9.30 11.09 -18.36
C LYS A 23 -9.87 10.49 -19.66
N ASP A 24 -9.21 9.46 -20.20
CA ASP A 24 -9.60 8.77 -21.42
C ASP A 24 -9.87 7.30 -21.10
N GLN A 25 -11.09 6.85 -21.42
CA GLN A 25 -11.55 5.49 -21.17
C GLN A 25 -10.80 4.45 -22.01
N THR A 26 -10.37 4.80 -23.22
CA THR A 26 -9.64 3.90 -24.13
C THR A 26 -8.26 3.56 -23.57
N ILE A 27 -7.57 4.57 -23.03
CA ILE A 27 -6.27 4.39 -22.39
C ILE A 27 -6.42 3.60 -21.09
N ALA A 28 -7.46 3.90 -20.31
CA ALA A 28 -7.76 3.16 -19.09
C ALA A 28 -7.90 1.66 -19.38
N ASP A 29 -8.73 1.31 -20.36
CA ASP A 29 -9.01 -0.06 -20.74
C ASP A 29 -7.75 -0.78 -21.21
N ALA A 30 -6.97 -0.17 -22.12
CA ALA A 30 -5.72 -0.75 -22.62
C ALA A 30 -4.67 -1.01 -21.51
N VAL A 31 -4.56 -0.11 -20.53
CA VAL A 31 -3.63 -0.28 -19.40
C VAL A 31 -4.12 -1.35 -18.43
N LEU A 32 -5.42 -1.34 -18.11
CA LEU A 32 -6.05 -2.34 -17.24
C LEU A 32 -5.96 -3.73 -17.84
N ASP A 33 -6.17 -3.89 -19.15
CA ASP A 33 -6.03 -5.18 -19.84
C ASP A 33 -4.62 -5.76 -19.74
N ARG A 34 -3.60 -4.89 -19.70
CA ARG A 34 -2.21 -5.31 -19.56
C ARG A 34 -1.83 -5.69 -18.13
N ILE A 35 -2.36 -4.99 -17.14
CA ILE A 35 -1.94 -5.13 -15.74
C ILE A 35 -2.86 -6.09 -15.00
N VAL A 36 -4.18 -5.92 -15.13
CA VAL A 36 -5.18 -6.56 -14.28
C VAL A 36 -5.58 -7.95 -14.77
N ARG A 37 -5.45 -8.23 -16.07
CA ARG A 37 -5.84 -9.50 -16.69
C ARG A 37 -5.13 -10.73 -16.11
N ASN A 38 -3.86 -10.59 -15.73
CA ASN A 38 -3.05 -11.67 -15.13
C ASN A 38 -2.60 -11.36 -13.68
N ALA A 39 -3.14 -10.33 -13.04
CA ALA A 39 -2.73 -9.96 -11.68
C ALA A 39 -3.49 -10.72 -10.59
N TYR A 40 -2.76 -11.14 -9.56
CA TYR A 40 -3.32 -11.52 -8.28
C TYR A 40 -3.71 -10.27 -7.50
N ARG A 41 -4.94 -10.22 -7.00
CA ARG A 41 -5.49 -9.06 -6.29
C ARG A 41 -5.57 -9.35 -4.81
N PHE A 42 -5.05 -8.43 -4.01
CA PHE A 42 -5.10 -8.49 -2.55
C PHE A 42 -5.82 -7.25 -2.03
N ASP A 43 -7.01 -7.44 -1.49
CA ASP A 43 -7.75 -6.37 -0.82
C ASP A 43 -7.26 -6.27 0.63
N LEU A 44 -6.34 -5.34 0.86
CA LEU A 44 -5.77 -5.08 2.18
C LEU A 44 -6.84 -4.45 3.10
N LYS A 45 -7.09 -5.08 4.24
CA LYS A 45 -7.99 -4.61 5.29
C LYS A 45 -7.21 -4.41 6.58
N GLY A 46 -7.59 -3.41 7.36
CA GLY A 46 -7.02 -3.17 8.69
C GLY A 46 -6.72 -1.69 8.95
N PRO A 47 -6.47 -1.33 10.22
CA PRO A 47 -6.10 0.02 10.59
C PRO A 47 -4.71 0.41 10.05
N SER A 48 -4.48 1.71 9.89
CA SER A 48 -3.16 2.23 9.53
C SER A 48 -2.12 1.77 10.55
N ARG A 49 -1.04 1.16 10.07
CA ARG A 49 0.12 0.80 10.91
C ARG A 49 1.09 1.97 11.12
N ARG A 50 0.78 3.15 10.58
CA ARG A 50 1.56 4.36 10.86
C ARG A 50 1.30 4.78 12.31
N PRO A 51 2.33 5.13 13.08
CA PRO A 51 2.14 5.73 14.39
C PRO A 51 1.44 7.06 14.20
N THR A 52 0.15 7.11 14.53
CA THR A 52 -0.52 8.39 14.77
C THR A 52 0.06 8.95 16.06
N ILE A 53 0.19 10.27 16.19
CA ILE A 53 0.61 10.90 17.46
C ILE A 53 -0.31 10.45 18.63
N GLU A 54 -1.55 10.01 18.32
CA GLU A 54 -2.51 9.39 19.25
C GLU A 54 -2.18 7.96 19.69
N HIS A 55 -1.33 7.24 18.97
CA HIS A 55 -0.88 5.88 19.29
C HIS A 55 0.64 5.85 19.46
N MET A 56 1.16 6.79 20.25
CA MET A 56 2.42 6.57 20.93
C MET A 56 2.18 5.43 21.93
N PRO A 57 2.88 4.28 21.87
CA PRO A 57 2.87 3.37 23.00
C PRO A 57 3.43 4.15 24.19
N ALA A 58 2.65 4.29 25.25
CA ALA A 58 3.03 4.96 26.51
C ALA A 58 4.16 4.23 27.28
N ASP A 59 4.91 3.36 26.60
CA ASP A 59 5.93 2.49 27.17
C ASP A 59 7.27 2.61 26.42
N ALA A 60 7.62 3.82 25.99
CA ALA A 60 9.03 4.17 25.93
C ALA A 60 9.47 4.49 27.37
N GLY A 61 9.65 3.42 28.16
CA GLY A 61 10.19 3.49 29.50
C GLY A 61 11.50 4.25 29.49
N ASP A 62 11.52 5.32 30.30
CA ASP A 62 12.66 6.13 30.66
C ASP A 62 13.68 5.27 31.43
N ASP A 63 14.64 4.69 30.73
CA ASP A 63 15.83 4.06 31.30
C ASP A 63 16.91 5.11 31.63
N ASN A 64 16.57 6.08 32.49
CA ASN A 64 17.56 6.86 33.21
C ASN A 64 17.21 6.99 34.70
N LYS A 65 17.41 5.91 35.45
CA LYS A 65 17.61 5.94 36.91
C LYS A 65 18.16 4.61 37.45
N THR A 66 19.48 4.44 37.40
CA THR A 66 20.30 3.78 38.45
C THR A 66 21.76 3.73 38.00
N ALA A 67 22.54 4.76 38.36
CA ALA A 67 23.97 4.68 38.65
C ALA A 67 24.41 6.01 39.26
N SER A 68 23.93 6.28 40.47
CA SER A 68 24.55 7.22 41.39
C SER A 68 24.69 6.53 42.72
N GLU A 69 25.80 5.79 42.86
CA GLU A 69 26.56 5.52 44.08
C GLU A 69 27.95 5.00 43.67
#